data_AF-A0A2W2DN47-F1
#
_entry.id   AF-A0A2W2DN47-F1
#
_cell.length_a   1.000
_cell.length_b   1.000
_cell.length_c   1.000
_cell.angle_alpha   90.00
_cell.angle_beta   90.00
_cell.angle_gamma   90.00
#
_symmetry.space_group_name_H-M   'P 1'
#
loop_
_entity.id
_entity.type
_entity.pdbx_description
1 polymer ?
#
loop_
_entity_poly.entity_id
_entity_poly.type
_entity_poly.pdbx_seq_one_letter_code
_entity_poly.pdbx_strand_id
1 'polypeptide(L)'
;MTHDGDAGVPGSLARALGDVAAERAAQDARWGMQVLPDGTGADGAAAESDRARLETETAARAGALTWRHVLAEEVLEAFAESDPRRLRAELVQVAAVAVKWIQALDRRPAS
;
A
#
# COMPACT_ATOMS: atom_id res chain seq x y z
N MET A 1 15.60 -16.10 -14.27
CA MET A 1 14.16 -15.90 -14.01
C MET A 1 14.01 -14.59 -13.28
N THR A 2 13.43 -13.57 -13.92
CA THR A 2 12.90 -12.41 -13.19
C THR A 2 11.72 -12.92 -12.38
N HIS A 3 11.79 -12.81 -11.06
CA HIS A 3 10.64 -13.17 -10.22
C HIS A 3 9.52 -12.16 -10.48
N ASP A 4 8.30 -12.67 -10.74
CA ASP A 4 7.11 -11.83 -10.81
C ASP A 4 7.03 -11.01 -9.51
N GLY A 5 7.12 -9.68 -9.64
CA GLY A 5 7.18 -8.75 -8.50
C GLY A 5 8.47 -7.94 -8.37
N ASP A 6 9.55 -8.29 -9.08
CA ASP A 6 10.78 -7.47 -9.15
C ASP A 6 10.61 -6.21 -10.03
N ALA A 7 9.43 -6.04 -10.64
CA ALA A 7 9.02 -4.98 -11.54
C ALA A 7 10.12 -4.51 -12.53
N GLY A 8 10.91 -5.47 -13.05
CA GLY A 8 11.93 -5.24 -14.07
C GLY A 8 13.35 -5.02 -13.54
N VAL A 9 13.57 -5.01 -12.22
CA VAL A 9 14.91 -4.96 -11.61
C VAL A 9 15.14 -6.16 -10.70
N PRO A 10 16.04 -7.09 -11.06
CA PRO A 10 16.32 -8.28 -10.28
C PRO A 10 16.64 -7.97 -8.81
N GLY A 11 15.95 -8.67 -7.91
CA GLY A 11 16.13 -8.56 -6.46
C GLY A 11 15.62 -7.26 -5.84
N SER A 12 14.95 -6.40 -6.60
CA SER A 12 14.38 -5.16 -6.05
C SER A 12 13.26 -5.43 -5.06
N LEU A 13 12.47 -6.50 -5.27
CA LEU A 13 11.42 -6.88 -4.32
C LEU A 13 12.03 -7.31 -2.97
N ALA A 14 13.07 -8.15 -3.02
CA ALA A 14 13.73 -8.62 -1.81
C ALA A 14 14.36 -7.49 -1.00
N ARG A 15 14.95 -6.48 -1.67
CA ARG A 15 15.49 -5.29 -1.00
C ARG A 15 14.40 -4.48 -0.31
N ALA A 16 13.34 -4.10 -1.05
CA ALA A 16 12.24 -3.31 -0.48
C ALA A 16 11.54 -4.03 0.69
N LEU A 17 11.34 -5.34 0.60
CA LEU A 17 10.80 -6.13 1.72
C LEU A 17 11.77 -6.22 2.91
N GLY A 18 13.07 -6.24 2.63
CA GLY A 18 14.12 -6.15 3.66
C GLY A 18 14.03 -4.84 4.44
N ASP A 19 13.85 -3.72 3.75
CA ASP A 19 13.70 -2.40 4.38
C ASP A 19 12.42 -2.32 5.22
N VAL A 20 11.30 -2.86 4.72
CA VAL A 20 10.04 -2.95 5.48
C VAL A 20 10.21 -3.79 6.74
N ALA A 21 10.89 -4.94 6.65
CA ALA A 21 11.15 -5.80 7.80
C ALA A 21 12.05 -5.12 8.84
N ALA A 22 13.09 -4.40 8.38
CA ALA A 22 13.99 -3.64 9.25
C ALA A 22 13.24 -2.51 9.97
N GLU A 23 12.40 -1.76 9.27
CA GLU A 23 11.55 -0.74 9.88
C GLU A 23 10.63 -1.38 10.93
N ARG A 24 9.92 -2.47 10.61
CA ARG A 24 9.03 -3.12 11.60
C ARG A 24 9.79 -3.57 12.85
N ALA A 25 11.03 -4.06 12.73
CA ALA A 25 11.87 -4.38 13.88
C ALA A 25 12.25 -3.13 14.70
N ALA A 26 12.58 -2.02 14.05
CA ALA A 26 12.86 -0.75 14.73
C ALA A 26 11.63 -0.19 15.47
N GLN A 27 10.46 -0.31 14.87
CA GLN A 27 9.19 0.08 15.47
C GLN A 27 8.86 -0.79 16.70
N ASP A 28 9.12 -2.10 16.65
CA ASP A 28 8.97 -3.01 17.80
C ASP A 28 9.90 -2.63 18.94
N ALA A 29 11.17 -2.33 18.65
CA ALA A 29 12.12 -1.85 19.65
C ALA A 29 11.70 -0.50 20.27
N ARG A 30 11.01 0.36 19.51
CA ARG A 30 10.60 1.70 19.95
C ARG A 30 9.29 1.70 20.74
N TRP A 31 8.30 0.90 20.34
CA TRP A 31 6.93 0.96 20.88
C TRP A 31 6.45 -0.34 21.52
N GLY A 32 7.19 -1.44 21.37
CA GLY A 32 6.83 -2.76 21.89
C GLY A 32 5.57 -3.33 21.25
N MET A 33 4.99 -4.33 21.92
CA MET A 33 3.71 -4.93 21.54
C MET A 33 2.55 -3.94 21.80
N GLN A 34 1.73 -3.73 20.79
CA GLN A 34 0.51 -2.91 20.89
C GLN A 34 -0.72 -3.79 20.63
N VAL A 35 -1.79 -3.54 21.39
CA VAL A 35 -3.12 -4.12 21.17
C VAL A 35 -4.08 -2.96 20.95
N LEU A 36 -4.47 -2.75 19.69
CA LEU A 36 -5.32 -1.65 19.26
C LEU A 36 -6.56 -2.21 18.55
N PRO A 37 -7.74 -1.56 18.68
CA PRO A 37 -8.89 -1.88 17.85
C PRO A 37 -8.64 -1.44 16.40
N ASP A 38 -9.29 -2.10 15.44
CA ASP A 38 -9.09 -1.82 14.01
C ASP A 38 -9.53 -0.39 13.63
N GLY A 39 -10.66 0.08 14.17
CA GLY A 39 -11.19 1.42 13.90
C GLY A 39 -11.67 1.66 12.46
N THR A 40 -11.88 0.59 11.68
CA THR A 40 -12.35 0.60 10.29
C THR A 40 -13.86 0.32 10.18
N GLY A 41 -14.44 0.51 8.99
CA GLY A 41 -15.85 0.23 8.71
C GLY A 41 -16.83 1.26 9.27
N ALA A 42 -16.36 2.46 9.62
CA ALA A 42 -17.21 3.53 10.14
C ALA A 42 -18.15 4.12 9.09
N ASP A 43 -19.26 4.72 9.54
CA ASP A 43 -20.21 5.42 8.67
C ASP A 43 -19.49 6.51 7.84
N GLY A 44 -19.63 6.43 6.52
CA GLY A 44 -18.98 7.33 5.56
C GLY A 44 -17.70 6.79 4.92
N ALA A 45 -17.03 5.79 5.51
CA ALA A 45 -15.80 5.22 4.96
C ALA A 45 -16.02 4.59 3.56
N ALA A 46 -17.17 3.96 3.34
CA ALA A 46 -17.55 3.43 2.02
C ALA A 46 -17.65 4.54 0.95
N ALA A 47 -18.21 5.70 1.29
CA ALA A 47 -18.32 6.82 0.35
C ALA A 47 -16.95 7.45 0.04
N GLU A 48 -16.03 7.45 1.00
CA GLU A 48 -14.65 7.89 0.79
C GLU A 48 -13.86 6.93 -0.09
N SER A 49 -14.02 5.62 0.14
CA SER A 49 -13.47 4.56 -0.72
C SER A 49 -13.97 4.68 -2.16
N ASP A 50 -15.29 4.83 -2.36
CA ASP A 50 -15.86 5.00 -3.70
C ASP A 50 -15.34 6.24 -4.42
N ARG A 51 -15.17 7.36 -3.70
CA ARG A 51 -14.58 8.58 -4.26
C ARG A 51 -13.13 8.36 -4.68
N ALA A 52 -12.34 7.68 -3.86
CA ALA A 52 -10.93 7.39 -4.16
C ALA A 52 -10.80 6.53 -5.42
N ARG A 53 -11.60 5.47 -5.52
CA ARG A 53 -11.68 4.63 -6.73
C ARG A 53 -12.04 5.44 -7.97
N LEU A 54 -13.07 6.30 -7.88
CA LEU A 54 -13.47 7.16 -9.00
C LEU A 54 -12.34 8.14 -9.41
N GLU A 55 -11.64 8.72 -8.44
CA GLU A 55 -10.49 9.60 -8.68
C GLU A 55 -9.36 8.85 -9.37
N THR A 56 -8.99 7.65 -8.90
CA THR A 56 -7.96 6.81 -9.52
C THR A 56 -8.34 6.44 -10.95
N GLU A 57 -9.55 5.93 -11.16
CA GLU A 57 -10.03 5.56 -12.49
C GLU A 57 -10.04 6.77 -13.45
N THR A 58 -10.46 7.93 -12.97
CA THR A 58 -10.51 9.16 -13.77
C THR A 58 -9.10 9.63 -14.12
N ALA A 59 -8.18 9.61 -13.16
CA ALA A 59 -6.77 9.92 -13.42
C ALA A 59 -6.15 8.92 -14.40
N ALA A 60 -6.45 7.63 -14.29
CA ALA A 60 -6.01 6.60 -15.22
C ALA A 60 -6.52 6.85 -16.64
N ARG A 61 -7.82 7.11 -16.82
CA ARG A 61 -8.41 7.44 -18.12
C ARG A 61 -7.81 8.71 -18.74
N ALA A 62 -7.44 9.69 -17.92
CA ALA A 62 -6.84 10.93 -18.35
C ALA A 62 -5.31 10.84 -18.59
N GLY A 63 -4.67 9.68 -18.35
CA GLY A 63 -3.21 9.55 -18.43
C GLY A 63 -2.45 10.29 -17.33
N ALA A 64 -3.13 10.69 -16.25
CA ALA A 64 -2.62 11.45 -15.11
C ALA A 64 -2.54 10.59 -13.82
N LEU A 65 -2.57 9.26 -13.95
CA LEU A 65 -2.46 8.34 -12.82
C LEU A 65 -1.14 8.56 -12.07
N THR A 66 -1.20 8.56 -10.74
CA THR A 66 -0.03 8.74 -9.89
C THR A 66 -0.02 7.65 -8.83
N TRP A 67 1.15 7.40 -8.25
CA TRP A 67 1.27 6.48 -7.11
C TRP A 67 0.42 6.91 -5.90
N ARG A 68 0.22 8.22 -5.71
CA ARG A 68 -0.67 8.74 -4.67
C ARG A 68 -2.10 8.26 -4.87
N HIS A 69 -2.61 8.27 -6.11
CA HIS A 69 -3.96 7.79 -6.41
C HIS A 69 -4.08 6.30 -6.05
N VAL A 70 -3.17 5.47 -6.56
CA VAL A 70 -3.20 4.02 -6.32
C VAL A 70 -3.08 3.69 -4.83
N LEU A 71 -2.14 4.30 -4.11
CA LEU A 71 -2.00 4.02 -2.67
C LEU A 71 -3.20 4.51 -1.85
N ALA A 72 -3.75 5.68 -2.19
CA ALA A 72 -4.89 6.24 -1.47
C ALA A 72 -6.16 5.39 -1.63
N GLU A 73 -6.38 4.83 -2.82
CA GLU A 73 -7.48 3.90 -3.08
C GLU A 73 -7.42 2.68 -2.16
N GLU A 74 -6.29 1.95 -2.16
CA GLU A 74 -6.12 0.76 -1.31
C GLU A 74 -6.28 1.07 0.19
N VAL A 75 -5.77 2.23 0.64
CA VAL A 75 -5.91 2.66 2.04
C VAL A 75 -7.37 2.92 2.39
N LEU A 76 -8.11 3.59 1.51
CA LEU A 76 -9.51 3.92 1.76
C LEU A 76 -10.42 2.70 1.62
N GLU A 77 -10.09 1.74 0.76
CA GLU A 77 -10.73 0.42 0.75
C GLU A 77 -10.51 -0.33 2.07
N ALA A 78 -9.27 -0.35 2.59
CA ALA A 78 -8.99 -0.93 3.91
C ALA A 78 -9.76 -0.23 5.04
N PHE A 79 -9.86 1.11 5.02
CA PHE A 79 -10.62 1.85 6.03
C PHE A 79 -12.13 1.62 5.95
N ALA A 80 -12.67 1.32 4.77
CA ALA A 80 -14.07 1.00 4.57
C ALA A 80 -14.44 -0.43 5.01
N GLU A 81 -13.46 -1.33 5.16
CA GLU A 81 -13.72 -2.73 5.46
C GLU A 81 -13.99 -2.97 6.95
N SER A 82 -14.99 -3.80 7.24
CA SER A 82 -15.45 -4.15 8.60
C SER A 82 -15.25 -5.63 8.93
N ASP A 83 -15.11 -6.49 7.93
CA ASP A 83 -14.77 -7.90 8.09
C ASP A 83 -13.25 -8.06 8.29
N PRO A 84 -12.77 -8.64 9.40
CA PRO A 84 -11.34 -8.74 9.68
C PRO A 84 -10.54 -9.55 8.65
N ARG A 85 -11.15 -10.53 7.97
CA ARG A 85 -10.44 -11.33 6.97
C ARG A 85 -10.24 -10.55 5.69
N ARG A 86 -11.25 -9.79 5.28
CA ARG A 86 -11.17 -8.87 4.15
C ARG A 86 -10.25 -7.70 4.46
N LEU A 87 -10.32 -7.12 5.66
CA LEU A 87 -9.40 -6.06 6.09
C LEU A 87 -7.94 -6.50 5.97
N ARG A 88 -7.62 -7.72 6.39
CA ARG A 88 -6.28 -8.29 6.21
C ARG A 88 -5.88 -8.35 4.73
N ALA A 89 -6.80 -8.70 3.84
CA ALA A 89 -6.52 -8.72 2.40
C ALA A 89 -6.21 -7.31 1.88
N GLU A 90 -7.03 -6.31 2.22
CA GLU A 90 -6.80 -4.92 1.80
C GLU A 90 -5.49 -4.35 2.37
N LEU A 91 -5.15 -4.64 3.63
CA LEU A 91 -3.87 -4.23 4.21
C LEU A 91 -2.67 -4.87 3.48
N VAL A 92 -2.81 -6.09 2.97
CA VAL A 92 -1.79 -6.70 2.11
C VAL A 92 -1.69 -5.97 0.76
N GLN A 93 -2.80 -5.53 0.19
CA GLN A 93 -2.80 -4.73 -1.04
C GLN A 93 -2.11 -3.37 -0.82
N VAL A 94 -2.43 -2.67 0.27
CA VAL A 94 -1.76 -1.43 0.70
C VAL A 94 -0.23 -1.64 0.78
N ALA A 95 0.21 -2.68 1.50
CA ALA A 95 1.62 -2.99 1.64
C ALA A 95 2.29 -3.30 0.29
N ALA A 96 1.60 -4.06 -0.58
CA ALA A 96 2.09 -4.38 -1.91
C ALA A 96 2.25 -3.13 -2.80
N VAL A 97 1.30 -2.20 -2.77
CA VAL A 97 1.39 -0.93 -3.51
C VAL A 97 2.50 -0.05 -2.97
N ALA A 98 2.67 0.03 -1.65
CA ALA A 98 3.78 0.77 -1.03
C ALA A 98 5.14 0.21 -1.47
N VAL A 99 5.33 -1.11 -1.40
CA VAL A 99 6.54 -1.79 -1.89
C VAL A 99 6.77 -1.52 -3.37
N LYS A 100 5.72 -1.63 -4.20
CA LYS A 100 5.80 -1.36 -5.64
C LYS A 100 6.22 0.09 -5.92
N TRP A 101 5.77 1.04 -5.12
CA TRP A 101 6.16 2.44 -5.23
C TRP A 101 7.62 2.66 -4.83
N ILE A 102 8.11 2.03 -3.74
CA ILE A 102 9.54 2.03 -3.36
C ILE A 102 10.40 1.55 -4.53
N GLN A 103 10.06 0.39 -5.11
CA GLN A 103 10.79 -0.13 -6.26
C GLN A 103 10.76 0.83 -7.47
N ALA A 104 9.67 1.56 -7.67
CA ALA A 104 9.55 2.56 -8.73
C ALA A 104 10.34 3.85 -8.42
N LEU A 105 10.67 4.12 -7.16
CA LEU A 105 11.60 5.19 -6.75
C LEU A 105 13.05 4.73 -6.98
N ASP A 106 13.41 3.52 -6.55
CA ASP A 106 14.76 2.96 -6.70
C ASP A 106 15.23 2.83 -8.15
N ARG A 107 14.29 2.68 -9.08
CA ARG A 107 14.57 2.63 -10.53
C ARG A 107 14.90 3.98 -11.13
N ARG A 108 14.54 5.07 -10.47
CA ARG A 108 14.78 6.41 -11.00
C ARG A 108 16.29 6.65 -10.92
N PRO A 109 16.92 7.16 -11.99
CA PRO A 109 18.32 7.56 -11.91
C PRO A 109 18.46 8.60 -10.79
N ALA A 110 19.53 8.47 -9.99
CA ALA A 110 19.88 9.50 -9.02
C ALA A 110 20.03 10.83 -9.77
N SER A 111 19.28 11.84 -9.31
CA SER A 111 19.32 13.20 -9.86
C SER A 111 20.56 13.94 -9.37
#